data_AF-A0A523HNF1-F1
#
_entry.id   AF-A0A523HNF1-F1
#
_cell.length_a   1.000
_cell.length_b   1.000
_cell.length_c   1.000
_cell.angle_alpha   90.00
_cell.angle_beta   90.00
_cell.angle_gamma   90.00
#
_symmetry.space_group_name_H-M   'P 1'
#
loop_
_entity.id
_entity.type
_entity.pdbx_description
1 polymer ?
#
loop_
_entity_poly.entity_id
_entity_poly.type
_entity_poly.pdbx_seq_one_letter_code
_entity_poly.pdbx_strand_id
1 'polypeptide(L)'
;GFALAQAALDRGAEVTLISAPSHLVTPTGAVRMDVATAEEMSEVVLKAAEGADVLVMAAAVADFRPRAVSEHKLKRAGGVPEIPLEPTEDILAQVAKRRPPVVVGFAAESEDLIRNATDKLIHKQLDLIVANDISAKDAGFAANTNRVTLLKAGGDREELPLMAKSRVAEVVMERIEQLLPDMAK
;
A
#
# COMPACT_ATOMS: atom_id res chain seq x y z
N GLY A 1 5.25 0.98 3.84
CA GLY A 1 4.37 1.58 4.86
C GLY A 1 5.15 2.48 5.81
N PHE A 2 5.65 1.94 6.91
CA PHE A 2 6.26 2.74 8.01
C PHE A 2 7.41 3.67 7.57
N ALA A 3 8.32 3.20 6.71
CA ALA A 3 9.39 4.04 6.17
C ALA A 3 8.86 5.20 5.30
N LEU A 4 7.74 5.00 4.57
CA LEU A 4 7.08 6.05 3.79
C LEU A 4 6.45 7.09 4.71
N ALA A 5 5.80 6.63 5.78
CA ALA A 5 5.24 7.52 6.81
C ALA A 5 6.32 8.38 7.47
N GLN A 6 7.48 7.79 7.82
CA GLN A 6 8.62 8.55 8.35
C GLN A 6 9.14 9.56 7.32
N ALA A 7 9.38 9.14 6.07
CA ALA A 7 9.86 10.03 5.02
C ALA A 7 8.90 11.20 4.74
N ALA A 8 7.58 10.98 4.82
CA ALA A 8 6.58 12.03 4.70
C ALA A 8 6.63 13.02 5.89
N LEU A 9 6.75 12.51 7.12
CA LEU A 9 6.92 13.35 8.32
C LEU A 9 8.19 14.20 8.25
N ASP A 10 9.31 13.62 7.80
CA ASP A 10 10.59 14.32 7.65
C ASP A 10 10.52 15.47 6.63
N ARG A 11 9.51 15.44 5.74
CA ARG A 11 9.20 16.46 4.74
C ARG A 11 8.12 17.46 5.20
N GLY A 12 7.65 17.32 6.45
CA GLY A 12 6.68 18.23 7.06
C GLY A 12 5.21 17.88 6.80
N ALA A 13 4.91 16.70 6.27
CA ALA A 13 3.53 16.27 6.08
C ALA A 13 2.86 15.91 7.42
N GLU A 14 1.55 16.16 7.52
CA GLU A 14 0.71 15.54 8.53
C GLU A 14 0.36 14.11 8.10
N VAL A 15 0.68 13.12 8.93
CA VAL A 15 0.59 11.71 8.54
C VAL A 15 -0.41 10.95 9.38
N THR A 16 -1.43 10.39 8.72
CA THR A 16 -2.27 9.30 9.26
C THR A 16 -1.72 7.97 8.76
N LEU A 17 -1.28 7.10 9.68
CA LEU A 17 -0.77 5.76 9.38
C LEU A 17 -1.82 4.71 9.75
N ILE A 18 -2.47 4.16 8.73
CA ILE A 18 -3.39 3.03 8.85
C ILE A 18 -2.57 1.74 8.76
N SER A 19 -2.65 0.88 9.78
CA SER A 19 -1.82 -0.33 9.86
C SER A 19 -2.61 -1.55 10.31
N ALA A 20 -2.37 -2.68 9.64
CA ALA A 20 -2.65 -4.00 10.19
C ALA A 20 -1.67 -4.33 11.34
N PRO A 21 -1.89 -5.40 12.13
CA PRO A 21 -0.95 -5.81 13.18
C PRO A 21 0.47 -5.94 12.64
N SER A 22 1.41 -5.23 13.27
CA SER A 22 2.80 -5.17 12.86
C SER A 22 3.71 -4.99 14.08
N HIS A 23 4.91 -5.56 14.01
CA HIS A 23 5.96 -5.38 15.01
C HIS A 23 6.76 -4.08 14.82
N LEU A 24 6.45 -3.31 13.78
CA LEU A 24 7.15 -2.07 13.47
C LEU A 24 6.72 -0.94 14.40
N VAL A 25 7.71 -0.16 14.84
CA VAL A 25 7.50 1.04 15.67
C VAL A 25 6.89 2.14 14.83
N THR A 26 5.84 2.77 15.34
CA THR A 26 5.20 3.92 14.71
C THR A 26 6.14 5.13 14.71
N PRO A 27 6.36 5.77 13.55
CA PRO A 27 7.08 7.05 13.46
C PRO A 27 6.53 8.09 14.44
N THR A 28 7.41 8.79 15.14
CA THR A 28 6.99 9.86 16.06
C THR A 28 6.36 10.99 15.24
N GLY A 29 5.15 11.41 15.62
CA GLY A 29 4.38 12.43 14.91
C GLY A 29 3.28 11.88 13.98
N ALA A 30 3.31 10.59 13.63
CA ALA A 30 2.21 9.98 12.89
C ALA A 30 1.01 9.68 13.81
N VAL A 31 -0.20 9.99 13.35
CA VAL A 31 -1.45 9.52 13.96
C VAL A 31 -1.72 8.11 13.47
N ARG A 32 -1.63 7.12 14.37
CA ARG A 32 -1.84 5.71 14.01
C ARG A 32 -3.30 5.28 14.16
N MET A 33 -3.79 4.54 13.18
CA MET A 33 -5.07 3.84 13.21
C MET A 33 -4.83 2.36 12.95
N ASP A 34 -5.15 1.52 13.92
CA ASP A 34 -5.01 0.06 13.78
C ASP A 34 -6.30 -0.56 13.24
N VAL A 35 -6.14 -1.48 12.28
CA VAL A 35 -7.21 -2.27 11.66
C VAL A 35 -6.80 -3.75 11.64
N ALA A 36 -7.75 -4.67 11.64
CA ALA A 36 -7.50 -6.11 11.61
C ALA A 36 -8.01 -6.77 10.32
N THR A 37 -9.06 -6.23 9.70
CA THR A 37 -9.69 -6.82 8.52
C THR A 37 -9.59 -5.91 7.30
N ALA A 38 -9.77 -6.49 6.10
CA ALA A 38 -9.83 -5.71 4.86
C ALA A 38 -11.04 -4.74 4.85
N GLU A 39 -12.13 -5.12 5.51
CA GLU A 39 -13.34 -4.29 5.65
C GLU A 39 -13.09 -3.09 6.56
N GLU A 40 -12.52 -3.30 7.75
CA GLU A 40 -12.10 -2.20 8.63
C GLU A 40 -11.08 -1.29 7.95
N MET A 41 -10.13 -1.88 7.20
CA MET A 41 -9.18 -1.09 6.42
C MET A 41 -9.88 -0.25 5.36
N SER A 42 -10.87 -0.79 4.65
CA SER A 42 -11.68 -0.07 3.66
C SER A 42 -12.36 1.14 4.30
N GLU A 43 -13.09 0.94 5.39
CA GLU A 43 -13.82 2.00 6.10
C GLU A 43 -12.89 3.13 6.56
N VAL A 44 -11.77 2.76 7.20
CA VAL A 44 -10.82 3.74 7.74
C VAL A 44 -10.10 4.48 6.62
N VAL A 45 -9.70 3.79 5.54
CA VAL A 45 -9.07 4.43 4.37
C VAL A 45 -10.02 5.41 3.71
N LEU A 46 -11.28 5.03 3.47
CA LEU A 46 -12.25 5.90 2.82
C LEU A 46 -12.52 7.16 3.64
N LYS A 47 -12.63 7.01 4.96
CA LYS A 47 -12.81 8.16 5.86
C LYS A 47 -11.58 9.06 5.91
N ALA A 48 -10.37 8.49 6.00
CA ALA A 48 -9.14 9.27 6.09
C ALA A 48 -8.76 9.93 4.75
N ALA A 49 -9.19 9.35 3.62
CA ALA A 49 -8.98 9.93 2.29
C ALA A 49 -9.83 11.19 2.07
N GLU A 50 -10.94 11.36 2.81
CA GLU A 50 -11.73 12.60 2.76
C GLU A 50 -10.91 13.77 3.35
N GLY A 51 -10.35 14.60 2.47
CA GLY A 51 -9.53 15.76 2.84
C GLY A 51 -8.02 15.52 2.83
N ALA A 52 -7.55 14.33 2.43
CA ALA A 52 -6.13 14.09 2.22
C ALA A 52 -5.67 14.62 0.85
N ASP A 53 -4.45 15.16 0.80
CA ASP A 53 -3.79 15.53 -0.46
C ASP A 53 -3.18 14.32 -1.18
N VAL A 54 -2.73 13.33 -0.38
CA VAL A 54 -2.06 12.13 -0.87
C VAL A 54 -2.59 10.89 -0.14
N LEU A 55 -2.91 9.84 -0.90
CA LEU A 55 -3.12 8.49 -0.35
C LEU A 55 -2.03 7.53 -0.85
N VAL A 56 -1.35 6.85 0.08
CA VAL A 56 -0.32 5.83 -0.23
C VAL A 56 -0.78 4.45 0.22
N MET A 57 -1.29 3.65 -0.72
CA MET A 57 -1.80 2.29 -0.49
C MET A 57 -0.68 1.25 -0.48
N ALA A 58 0.16 1.29 0.55
CA ALA A 58 1.29 0.38 0.73
C ALA A 58 0.97 -0.91 1.52
N ALA A 59 -0.26 -1.07 2.01
CA ALA A 59 -0.69 -2.25 2.74
C ALA A 59 -0.94 -3.43 1.79
N ALA A 60 -0.54 -4.63 2.21
CA ALA A 60 -0.88 -5.88 1.52
C ALA A 60 -2.26 -6.34 2.00
N VAL A 61 -3.32 -5.78 1.40
CA VAL A 61 -4.71 -6.13 1.71
C VAL A 61 -5.00 -7.51 1.13
N ALA A 62 -5.64 -8.38 1.92
CA ALA A 62 -6.02 -9.71 1.43
C ALA A 62 -7.12 -9.59 0.36
N ASP A 63 -6.97 -10.29 -0.76
CA ASP A 63 -7.97 -10.29 -1.86
C ASP A 63 -9.22 -11.13 -1.54
N PHE A 64 -9.13 -12.00 -0.54
CA PHE A 64 -10.19 -12.92 -0.14
C PHE A 64 -10.33 -12.98 1.38
N ARG A 65 -11.55 -13.25 1.85
CA ARG A 65 -11.87 -13.51 3.25
C ARG A 65 -12.69 -14.80 3.40
N PRO A 66 -12.69 -15.45 4.58
CA PRO A 66 -13.62 -16.54 4.84
C PRO A 66 -15.07 -16.08 4.70
N ARG A 67 -15.87 -16.83 3.93
CA ARG A 67 -17.31 -16.55 3.75
C ARG A 67 -18.08 -16.62 5.07
N ALA A 68 -17.62 -17.45 6.00
CA ALA A 68 -18.18 -17.55 7.34
C ALA A 68 -17.06 -17.64 8.37
N VAL A 69 -17.13 -16.81 9.41
CA VAL A 69 -16.20 -16.85 10.55
C VAL A 69 -16.87 -17.63 11.68
N SER A 70 -16.17 -18.64 12.22
CA SER A 70 -16.68 -19.40 13.35
C SER A 70 -16.52 -18.64 14.66
N GLU A 71 -17.56 -18.61 15.49
CA GLU A 71 -17.50 -18.02 16.85
C GLU A 71 -16.59 -18.81 17.81
N HIS A 72 -16.23 -20.03 17.44
CA HIS A 72 -15.46 -20.93 18.27
C HIS A 72 -14.26 -21.51 17.52
N LYS A 73 -13.20 -21.83 18.28
CA LYS A 73 -12.04 -22.52 17.74
C LYS A 73 -12.46 -23.84 17.09
N LEU A 74 -12.16 -24.00 15.81
CA LEU A 74 -12.41 -25.23 15.07
C LEU A 74 -11.67 -26.41 15.73
N LYS A 75 -12.40 -27.48 16.06
CA LYS A 75 -11.85 -28.64 16.76
C LYS A 75 -11.21 -29.61 15.77
N ARG A 76 -9.98 -30.06 16.07
CA ARG A 76 -9.24 -31.05 15.25
C ARG A 76 -9.98 -32.38 15.05
N ALA A 77 -10.83 -32.76 16.01
CA ALA A 77 -11.60 -34.01 15.95
C ALA A 77 -12.65 -34.03 14.83
N GLY A 78 -13.01 -32.88 14.24
CA GLY A 78 -13.97 -32.79 13.14
C GLY A 78 -13.41 -33.08 11.75
N GLY A 79 -12.13 -33.45 11.64
CA GLY A 79 -11.43 -33.59 10.36
C GLY A 79 -10.84 -32.27 9.85
N VAL A 80 -10.37 -32.28 8.61
CA VAL A 80 -9.85 -31.07 7.95
C VAL A 80 -11.03 -30.19 7.55
N PRO A 81 -11.15 -28.96 8.07
CA PRO A 81 -12.25 -28.08 7.71
C PRO A 81 -12.05 -27.54 6.29
N GLU A 82 -13.14 -27.43 5.54
CA GLU A 82 -13.18 -26.59 4.35
C GLU A 82 -13.43 -25.13 4.77
N ILE A 83 -12.65 -24.20 4.21
CA ILE A 83 -12.79 -22.77 4.45
C ILE A 83 -13.22 -22.12 3.13
N PRO A 84 -14.54 -22.01 2.86
CA PRO A 84 -15.01 -21.31 1.68
C PRO A 84 -14.60 -19.84 1.76
N LEU A 85 -14.01 -19.33 0.68
CA LEU A 85 -13.57 -17.93 0.57
C LEU A 85 -14.52 -17.13 -0.31
N GLU A 86 -14.60 -15.84 -0.07
CA GLU A 86 -15.24 -14.84 -0.92
C GLU A 86 -14.29 -13.65 -1.13
N PRO A 87 -14.38 -12.95 -2.27
CA PRO A 87 -13.52 -11.80 -2.54
C PRO A 87 -13.79 -10.67 -1.54
N THR A 88 -12.76 -9.93 -1.18
CA THR A 88 -12.90 -8.68 -0.43
C THR A 88 -13.30 -7.54 -1.36
N GLU A 89 -13.75 -6.44 -0.77
CA GLU A 89 -13.96 -5.22 -1.53
C GLU A 89 -12.64 -4.63 -2.01
N ASP A 90 -12.66 -4.06 -3.21
CA ASP A 90 -11.52 -3.35 -3.78
C ASP A 90 -11.49 -1.90 -3.26
N ILE A 91 -10.66 -1.67 -2.24
CA ILE A 91 -10.53 -0.37 -1.58
C ILE A 91 -10.13 0.72 -2.59
N LEU A 92 -9.21 0.43 -3.52
CA LEU A 92 -8.76 1.42 -4.51
C LEU A 92 -9.88 1.81 -5.48
N ALA A 93 -10.72 0.85 -5.90
CA ALA A 93 -11.90 1.16 -6.70
C ALA A 93 -12.94 2.02 -5.96
N GLN A 94 -13.03 1.88 -4.63
CA GLN A 94 -13.89 2.76 -3.82
C GLN A 94 -13.29 4.16 -3.66
N VAL A 95 -11.98 4.26 -3.39
CA VAL A 95 -11.26 5.53 -3.31
C VAL A 95 -11.39 6.32 -4.61
N ALA A 96 -11.34 5.68 -5.77
CA ALA A 96 -11.48 6.34 -7.07
C ALA A 96 -12.75 7.21 -7.19
N LYS A 97 -13.82 6.91 -6.44
CA LYS A 97 -15.07 7.69 -6.44
C LYS A 97 -14.96 9.03 -5.71
N ARG A 98 -14.01 9.15 -4.77
CA ARG A 98 -13.73 10.34 -3.95
C ARG A 98 -12.22 10.46 -3.73
N ARG A 99 -11.46 10.46 -4.83
CA ARG A 99 -9.99 10.34 -4.76
C ARG A 99 -9.33 11.61 -4.25
N PRO A 100 -8.29 11.48 -3.41
CA PRO A 100 -7.30 12.53 -3.18
C PRO A 100 -6.65 13.02 -4.49
N PRO A 101 -6.05 14.22 -4.48
CA PRO A 101 -5.26 14.72 -5.61
C PRO A 101 -4.21 13.72 -6.13
N VAL A 102 -3.52 13.03 -5.22
CA VAL A 102 -2.50 12.03 -5.57
C VAL A 102 -2.81 10.70 -4.91
N VAL A 103 -2.86 9.63 -5.70
CA VAL A 103 -3.05 8.25 -5.23
C VAL A 103 -1.90 7.37 -5.69
N VAL A 104 -1.22 6.76 -4.73
CA VAL A 104 -0.05 5.92 -4.94
C VAL A 104 -0.35 4.48 -4.56
N GLY A 105 -0.08 3.55 -5.47
CA GLY A 105 -0.21 2.12 -5.22
C GLY A 105 1.13 1.41 -5.12
N PHE A 106 1.06 0.15 -4.68
CA PHE A 106 2.18 -0.77 -4.70
C PHE A 106 1.80 -2.04 -5.48
N ALA A 107 2.78 -2.59 -6.18
CA ALA A 107 2.71 -3.91 -6.80
C ALA A 107 3.93 -4.71 -6.35
N ALA A 108 3.72 -5.97 -6.00
CA ALA A 108 4.79 -6.89 -5.65
C ALA A 108 4.50 -8.18 -6.43
N GLU A 109 5.30 -8.45 -7.44
CA GLU A 109 5.07 -9.55 -8.38
C GLU A 109 6.34 -10.37 -8.54
N SER A 110 6.17 -11.68 -8.70
CA SER A 110 7.26 -12.59 -9.04
C SER A 110 7.46 -12.77 -10.55
N GLU A 111 6.44 -12.43 -11.35
CA GLU A 111 6.40 -12.59 -12.80
C GLU A 111 5.74 -11.38 -13.46
N ASP A 112 6.17 -11.01 -14.67
CA ASP A 112 5.58 -9.94 -15.49
C ASP A 112 5.35 -8.61 -14.74
N LEU A 113 6.22 -8.28 -13.78
CA LEU A 113 6.08 -7.16 -12.84
C LEU A 113 5.66 -5.84 -13.51
N ILE A 114 6.34 -5.44 -14.57
CA ILE A 114 6.08 -4.14 -15.23
C ILE A 114 4.70 -4.14 -15.89
N ARG A 115 4.31 -5.24 -16.52
CA ARG A 115 3.01 -5.35 -17.17
C ARG A 115 1.90 -5.31 -16.12
N ASN A 116 1.98 -6.16 -15.09
CA ASN A 116 0.98 -6.24 -14.02
C ASN A 116 0.86 -4.91 -13.26
N ALA A 117 1.99 -4.25 -12.98
CA ALA A 117 2.00 -2.94 -12.35
C ALA A 117 1.39 -1.84 -13.24
N THR A 118 1.68 -1.85 -14.55
CA THR A 118 1.08 -0.91 -15.52
C THR A 118 -0.43 -1.12 -15.63
N ASP A 119 -0.88 -2.37 -15.72
CA ASP A 119 -2.30 -2.70 -15.76
C ASP A 119 -3.00 -2.22 -14.48
N LYS A 120 -2.38 -2.46 -13.31
CA LYS A 120 -2.90 -1.97 -12.01
C LYS A 120 -2.93 -0.44 -11.93
N LEU A 121 -1.90 0.25 -12.41
CA LEU A 121 -1.83 1.71 -12.47
C LEU A 121 -3.03 2.28 -13.23
N ILE A 122 -3.32 1.74 -14.42
CA ILE A 122 -4.42 2.19 -15.28
C ILE A 122 -5.78 1.82 -14.69
N HIS A 123 -5.98 0.54 -14.34
CA HIS A 123 -7.27 0.05 -13.86
C HIS A 123 -7.69 0.65 -12.51
N LYS A 124 -6.73 0.97 -11.64
CA LYS A 124 -6.99 1.57 -10.33
C LYS A 124 -6.86 3.10 -10.32
N GLN A 125 -6.61 3.72 -11.48
CA GLN A 125 -6.49 5.18 -11.64
C GLN A 125 -5.47 5.80 -10.67
N LEU A 126 -4.29 5.16 -10.57
CA LEU A 126 -3.20 5.61 -9.72
C LEU A 126 -2.35 6.65 -10.46
N ASP A 127 -1.76 7.59 -9.74
CA ASP A 127 -0.82 8.57 -10.29
C ASP A 127 0.62 8.02 -10.31
N LEU A 128 0.92 7.14 -9.36
CA LEU A 128 2.20 6.47 -9.19
C LEU A 128 1.98 5.04 -8.69
N ILE A 129 2.72 4.08 -9.24
CA ILE A 129 2.82 2.74 -8.66
C ILE A 129 4.28 2.38 -8.40
N VAL A 130 4.55 1.88 -7.20
CA VAL A 130 5.85 1.36 -6.79
C VAL A 130 5.83 -0.15 -7.01
N ALA A 131 6.49 -0.60 -8.08
CA ALA A 131 6.62 -2.01 -8.45
C ALA A 131 7.86 -2.62 -7.82
N ASN A 132 7.70 -3.60 -6.93
CA ASN A 132 8.77 -4.34 -6.29
C ASN A 132 8.94 -5.72 -6.95
N ASP A 133 10.16 -6.02 -7.38
CA ASP A 133 10.55 -7.37 -7.80
C ASP A 133 10.88 -8.21 -6.56
N ILE A 134 9.95 -9.08 -6.18
CA ILE A 134 10.10 -9.97 -5.02
C ILE A 134 10.76 -11.32 -5.36
N SER A 135 11.17 -11.53 -6.63
CA SER A 135 11.81 -12.77 -7.06
C SER A 135 13.24 -12.92 -6.54
N ALA A 136 13.91 -11.80 -6.25
CA ALA A 136 15.29 -11.78 -5.79
C ALA A 136 15.40 -11.89 -4.25
N LYS A 137 16.30 -12.76 -3.77
CA LYS A 137 16.50 -13.03 -2.33
C LYS A 137 16.92 -11.80 -1.51
N ASP A 138 17.49 -10.80 -2.17
CA ASP A 138 17.97 -9.54 -1.59
C ASP A 138 16.96 -8.38 -1.69
N ALA A 139 15.81 -8.58 -2.33
CA ALA A 139 14.76 -7.55 -2.53
C ALA A 139 13.37 -7.92 -1.96
N GLY A 140 13.25 -9.09 -1.32
CA GLY A 140 11.98 -9.58 -0.77
C GLY A 140 11.48 -8.86 0.50
N PHE A 141 10.26 -9.18 0.92
CA PHE A 141 9.58 -8.54 2.06
C PHE A 141 10.38 -8.56 3.37
N ALA A 142 11.17 -9.61 3.62
CA ALA A 142 11.97 -9.78 4.83
C ALA A 142 13.35 -9.09 4.79
N ALA A 143 13.80 -8.61 3.63
CA ALA A 143 15.07 -7.90 3.50
C ALA A 143 14.94 -6.43 3.96
N ASN A 144 16.05 -5.80 4.36
CA ASN A 144 16.07 -4.36 4.66
C ASN A 144 16.29 -3.50 3.40
N THR A 145 16.60 -4.15 2.29
CA THR A 145 16.82 -3.58 0.97
C THR A 145 15.62 -3.82 0.06
N ASN A 146 15.53 -3.02 -0.99
CA ASN A 146 14.50 -3.16 -2.00
C ASN A 146 15.01 -2.67 -3.36
N ARG A 147 14.51 -3.28 -4.44
CA ARG A 147 14.73 -2.89 -5.83
C ARG A 147 13.36 -2.63 -6.43
N VAL A 148 13.07 -1.37 -6.71
CA VAL A 148 11.75 -0.96 -7.20
C VAL A 148 11.84 -0.24 -8.52
N THR A 149 10.79 -0.40 -9.31
CA THR A 149 10.53 0.42 -10.49
C THR A 149 9.34 1.31 -10.18
N LEU A 150 9.51 2.62 -10.37
CA LEU A 150 8.44 3.60 -10.26
C LEU A 150 7.81 3.79 -11.63
N LEU A 151 6.49 3.64 -11.73
CA LEU A 151 5.73 3.90 -12.94
C LEU A 151 4.72 5.02 -12.67
N LYS A 152 4.77 6.09 -13.47
CA LYS A 152 3.85 7.23 -13.38
C LYS A 152 2.73 7.09 -14.41
N ALA A 153 1.55 7.64 -14.11
CA ALA A 153 0.40 7.62 -15.04
C ALA A 153 0.70 8.24 -16.42
N GLY A 154 1.67 9.16 -16.51
CA GLY A 154 2.14 9.75 -17.78
C GLY A 154 3.00 8.84 -18.65
N GLY A 155 3.29 7.60 -18.21
CA GLY A 155 4.11 6.63 -18.93
C GLY A 155 5.60 6.66 -18.56
N ASP A 156 6.03 7.61 -17.73
CA ASP A 156 7.40 7.67 -17.23
C ASP A 156 7.71 6.46 -16.33
N ARG A 157 8.90 5.91 -16.53
CA ARG A 157 9.46 4.79 -15.76
C ARG A 157 10.81 5.17 -15.19
N GLU A 158 10.99 4.89 -13.91
CA GLU A 158 12.27 5.09 -13.22
C GLU A 158 12.65 3.80 -12.47
N GLU A 159 13.80 3.23 -12.83
CA GLU A 159 14.34 2.07 -12.15
C GLU A 159 15.30 2.51 -11.05
N LEU A 160 15.05 2.07 -9.82
CA LEU A 160 15.92 2.36 -8.69
C LEU A 160 16.91 1.20 -8.47
N PRO A 161 18.18 1.49 -8.19
CA PRO A 161 19.13 0.45 -7.80
C PRO A 161 18.71 -0.19 -6.48
N LEU A 162 19.29 -1.35 -6.17
CA LEU A 162 19.10 -1.97 -4.86
C LEU A 162 19.58 -1.01 -3.77
N MET A 163 18.68 -0.60 -2.89
CA MET A 163 18.98 0.34 -1.81
C MET A 163 18.16 0.02 -0.56
N ALA A 164 18.48 0.66 0.56
CA ALA A 164 17.72 0.49 1.80
C ALA A 164 16.25 0.93 1.63
N LYS A 165 15.32 0.26 2.32
CA LYS A 165 13.89 0.61 2.28
C LYS A 165 13.59 2.06 2.70
N SER A 166 14.39 2.63 3.60
CA SER A 166 14.31 4.06 3.96
C SER A 166 14.65 4.96 2.77
N ARG A 167 15.73 4.66 2.05
CA ARG A 167 16.12 5.41 0.84
C ARG A 167 15.10 5.28 -0.28
N VAL A 168 14.51 4.10 -0.47
CA VAL A 168 13.38 3.94 -1.41
C VAL A 168 12.22 4.83 -0.98
N ALA A 169 11.88 4.86 0.31
CA ALA A 169 10.78 5.68 0.80
C ALA A 169 11.02 7.18 0.58
N GLU A 170 12.24 7.66 0.79
CA GLU A 170 12.63 9.05 0.52
C GLU A 170 12.45 9.40 -0.96
N VAL A 171 12.95 8.55 -1.88
CA VAL A 171 12.80 8.77 -3.33
C VAL A 171 11.34 8.73 -3.75
N VAL A 172 10.54 7.80 -3.21
CA VAL A 172 9.10 7.74 -3.49
C VAL A 172 8.41 9.03 -3.05
N MET A 173 8.74 9.58 -1.89
CA MET A 173 8.17 10.86 -1.43
C MET A 173 8.58 12.05 -2.32
N GLU A 174 9.82 12.10 -2.81
CA GLU A 174 10.23 13.13 -3.78
C GLU A 174 9.39 13.08 -5.06
N ARG A 175 9.06 11.88 -5.53
CA ARG A 175 8.21 11.72 -6.73
C ARG A 175 6.76 12.05 -6.45
N ILE A 176 6.27 11.81 -5.25
CA ILE A 176 4.92 12.22 -4.83
C ILE A 176 4.82 13.74 -4.77
N GLU A 177 5.80 14.43 -4.19
CA GLU A 177 5.83 15.90 -4.13
C GLU A 177 5.75 16.54 -5.52
N GLN A 178 6.43 15.96 -6.51
CA GLN A 178 6.37 16.43 -7.91
C GLN A 178 5.01 16.24 -8.58
N LEU A 179 4.14 15.39 -8.01
CA LEU A 179 2.77 15.15 -8.51
C LEU A 179 1.74 16.04 -7.82
N LEU A 180 2.09 16.66 -6.69
CA LEU A 180 1.20 17.60 -6.03
C LEU A 180 0.99 18.82 -6.92
N PRO A 181 -0.25 19.33 -7.03
CA PRO A 181 -0.49 20.59 -7.71
C PRO A 181 0.27 21.71 -6.99
N ASP A 182 0.75 22.71 -7.74
CA ASP A 182 1.32 23.92 -7.16
C ASP A 182 0.31 24.52 -6.17
N MET A 183 0.57 24.35 -4.87
CA MET A 183 -0.24 24.98 -3.84
C MET A 183 0.01 26.48 -3.96
N ALA A 184 -0.98 27.22 -4.48
CA ALA A 184 -0.94 28.67 -4.51
C ALA A 184 -0.64 29.17 -3.08
N LYS A 185 0.57 29.73 -2.91
CA LYS A 185 0.95 30.51 -1.73
C LYS A 185 0.05 31.71 -1.55
#